data_AF-A0A1B8TCW5-F1
#
_entry.id   AF-A0A1B8TCW5-F1
#
_cell.length_a   1.000
_cell.length_b   1.000
_cell.length_c   1.000
_cell.angle_alpha   90.00
_cell.angle_beta   90.00
_cell.angle_gamma   90.00
#
_symmetry.space_group_name_H-M   'P 1'
#
loop_
_entity.id
_entity.type
_entity.pdbx_description
1 polymer ?
#
loop_
_entity_poly.entity_id
_entity_poly.type
_entity_poly.pdbx_seq_one_letter_code
_entity_poly.pdbx_strand_id
1 'polypeptide(L)'
;MQISVLFNFTESVIPPRCRKPRTVTRNDGKVEVDIAVLSADQAPVAIRASGTFLSRDLAYAYELRWWEGQLWSPVSLDQSGEPRGRTSGQDNWDWPALPEVLDLRQRGRNQCHTYEFFGTFGSNPRDEVEVEIHAFAKRHIVIDGIPHRAVHEPRYVVMTFGLGANHGGTAVMPATYFNTNIKSENYFGLLELEAALSYATKIAEARGDTKNLPMQYTGPNYEVVMPEVVAVRNPLALKAQTKICEFGTAPEQALAGYKFESTVVETEEGALALYEGKDVRLIRGAELFGAPGKIEFGVMVRQPIRRMLCSCCGGVTSGRQWHNRDTGYGLCVSCIDFCHRNETPERFQSLYGVRGVHFDVPSE
;
A
#
# COMPACT_ATOMS: atom_id res chain seq x y z
N MET A 1 6.99 -9.57 -31.45
CA MET A 1 7.54 -8.66 -32.47
C MET A 1 9.02 -8.50 -32.18
N GLN A 2 9.88 -8.66 -33.18
CA GLN A 2 11.33 -8.46 -33.02
C GLN A 2 11.71 -7.05 -33.47
N ILE A 3 12.61 -6.40 -32.74
CA ILE A 3 13.19 -5.10 -33.13
C ILE A 3 14.72 -5.13 -33.00
N SER A 4 15.38 -4.38 -33.88
CA SER A 4 16.83 -4.20 -33.87
C SER A 4 17.18 -2.94 -33.07
N VAL A 5 17.99 -3.07 -32.03
CA VAL A 5 18.45 -1.95 -31.20
C VAL A 5 19.91 -1.63 -31.50
N LEU A 6 20.18 -0.38 -31.90
CA LEU A 6 21.53 0.12 -32.15
C LEU A 6 22.04 0.91 -30.94
N PHE A 7 23.28 0.66 -30.52
CA PHE A 7 23.84 1.23 -29.30
C PHE A 7 25.36 1.45 -29.37
N ASN A 8 25.85 2.29 -28.47
CA ASN A 8 27.27 2.50 -28.20
C ASN A 8 27.72 1.60 -27.04
N PHE A 9 28.94 1.10 -27.09
CA PHE A 9 29.54 0.34 -25.99
C PHE A 9 31.04 0.67 -25.87
N THR A 10 31.69 0.24 -24.80
CA THR A 10 33.15 0.30 -24.70
C THR A 10 33.78 -1.07 -24.69
N GLU A 11 35.01 -1.12 -25.20
CA GLU A 11 35.87 -2.30 -25.10
C GLU A 11 37.28 -1.89 -24.72
N SER A 12 37.98 -2.82 -24.07
CA SER A 12 39.38 -2.68 -23.69
C SER A 12 40.26 -3.19 -24.82
N VAL A 13 40.98 -2.29 -25.49
CA VAL A 13 41.88 -2.62 -26.60
C VAL A 13 43.30 -2.23 -26.22
N ILE A 14 44.29 -3.06 -26.56
CA ILE A 14 45.70 -2.69 -26.50
C ILE A 14 46.12 -2.23 -27.90
N PRO A 15 46.31 -0.92 -28.16
CA PRO A 15 46.70 -0.46 -29.49
C PRO A 15 48.07 -1.02 -29.91
N PRO A 16 48.36 -1.11 -31.22
CA PRO A 16 49.68 -1.50 -31.69
C PRO A 16 50.78 -0.67 -31.01
N ARG A 17 51.85 -1.34 -30.59
CA ARG A 17 53.02 -0.73 -29.90
C ARG A 17 52.75 -0.16 -28.50
N CYS A 18 51.55 -0.35 -27.95
CA CYS A 18 51.24 0.00 -26.56
C CYS A 18 51.33 -1.23 -25.64
N ARG A 19 51.53 -1.00 -24.34
CA ARG A 19 51.51 -2.06 -23.30
C ARG A 19 50.29 -2.00 -22.38
N LYS A 20 49.66 -0.82 -22.28
CA LYS A 20 48.50 -0.60 -21.41
C LYS A 20 47.21 -0.61 -22.25
N PRO A 21 46.15 -1.30 -21.78
CA PRO A 21 44.85 -1.25 -22.42
C PRO A 21 44.30 0.17 -22.39
N ARG A 22 43.47 0.49 -23.38
CA ARG A 22 42.70 1.72 -23.47
C ARG A 22 41.24 1.37 -23.72
N THR A 23 40.36 2.10 -23.04
CA THR A 23 38.92 2.04 -23.31
C THR A 23 38.64 2.75 -24.62
N VAL A 24 38.02 2.04 -25.57
CA VAL A 24 37.59 2.58 -26.85
C VAL A 24 36.08 2.48 -26.94
N THR A 25 35.41 3.58 -27.29
CA THR A 25 33.97 3.57 -27.59
C THR A 25 33.73 3.07 -29.00
N ARG A 26 32.82 2.12 -29.13
CA ARG A 26 32.30 1.56 -30.37
C ARG A 26 30.86 2.00 -30.55
N ASN A 27 30.45 2.21 -31.80
CA ASN A 27 29.13 2.73 -32.19
C ASN A 27 28.37 1.82 -33.17
N ASP A 28 28.87 0.60 -33.34
CA ASP A 28 28.35 -0.49 -34.18
C ASP A 28 27.65 -1.57 -33.35
N GLY A 29 27.36 -1.30 -32.07
CA GLY A 29 26.58 -2.17 -31.22
C GLY A 29 25.19 -2.40 -31.81
N LYS A 30 24.82 -3.67 -31.94
CA LYS A 30 23.52 -4.10 -32.44
C LYS A 30 23.08 -5.35 -31.68
N VAL A 31 21.84 -5.35 -31.21
CA VAL A 31 21.19 -6.50 -30.58
C VAL A 31 19.73 -6.58 -31.03
N GLU A 32 19.24 -7.79 -31.25
CA GLU A 32 17.82 -8.03 -31.54
C GLU A 32 17.10 -8.36 -30.23
N VAL A 33 15.93 -7.77 -30.02
CA VAL A 33 15.09 -8.06 -28.85
C VAL A 33 13.65 -8.35 -29.26
N ASP A 34 13.02 -9.24 -28.50
CA ASP A 34 11.62 -9.58 -28.67
C ASP A 34 10.73 -8.79 -27.71
N ILE A 35 9.66 -8.24 -28.28
CA ILE A 35 8.58 -7.53 -27.61
C ILE A 35 7.35 -8.42 -27.68
N ALA A 36 6.72 -8.70 -26.53
CA ALA A 36 5.53 -9.53 -26.51
C ALA A 36 4.37 -8.87 -27.26
N VAL A 37 3.67 -9.66 -28.07
CA VAL A 37 2.47 -9.24 -28.80
C VAL A 37 1.33 -10.13 -28.33
N LEU A 38 0.30 -9.52 -27.78
CA LEU A 38 -0.78 -10.17 -27.08
C LEU A 38 -2.13 -9.73 -27.66
N SER A 39 -3.13 -10.57 -27.48
CA SER A 39 -4.54 -10.20 -27.63
C SER A 39 -5.10 -9.64 -26.31
N ALA A 40 -6.21 -8.89 -26.36
CA ALA A 40 -6.91 -8.46 -25.16
C ALA A 40 -7.29 -9.62 -24.22
N ASP A 41 -7.60 -10.81 -24.75
CA ASP A 41 -7.98 -11.98 -23.94
C ASP A 41 -6.81 -12.52 -23.12
N GLN A 42 -5.58 -12.37 -23.60
CA GLN A 42 -4.37 -12.78 -22.87
C GLN A 42 -3.99 -11.78 -21.77
N ALA A 43 -4.40 -10.52 -21.92
CA ALA A 43 -4.10 -9.43 -21.00
C ALA A 43 -5.39 -8.69 -20.61
N PRO A 44 -6.22 -9.30 -19.74
CA PRO A 44 -7.51 -8.74 -19.35
C PRO A 44 -7.36 -7.41 -18.60
N VAL A 45 -8.43 -6.60 -18.63
CA VAL A 45 -8.50 -5.34 -17.89
C VAL A 45 -8.62 -5.65 -16.40
N ALA A 46 -7.65 -5.20 -15.62
CA ALA A 46 -7.62 -5.40 -14.18
C ALA A 46 -8.13 -4.19 -13.40
N ILE A 47 -7.80 -2.97 -13.87
CA ILE A 47 -8.17 -1.72 -13.20
C ILE A 47 -8.58 -0.71 -14.27
N ARG A 48 -9.71 -0.04 -14.08
CA ARG A 48 -10.07 1.15 -14.85
C ARG A 48 -9.80 2.39 -14.02
N ALA A 49 -9.11 3.35 -14.60
CA ALA A 49 -8.80 4.62 -13.96
C ALA A 49 -9.48 5.76 -14.70
N SER A 50 -10.01 6.72 -13.95
CA SER A 50 -10.63 7.93 -14.51
C SER A 50 -10.43 9.12 -13.59
N GLY A 51 -10.49 10.34 -14.12
CA GLY A 51 -10.35 11.54 -13.30
C GLY A 51 -10.39 12.81 -14.11
N THR A 52 -10.07 13.92 -13.45
CA THR A 52 -9.88 15.25 -14.05
C THR A 52 -8.57 15.80 -13.55
N PHE A 53 -7.78 16.42 -14.43
CA PHE A 53 -6.50 17.00 -14.03
C PHE A 53 -6.69 18.10 -12.99
N LEU A 54 -5.83 18.12 -11.96
CA LEU A 54 -5.88 19.14 -10.92
C LEU A 54 -5.64 20.57 -11.45
N SER A 55 -4.86 20.70 -12.53
CA SER A 55 -4.43 22.00 -13.07
C SER A 55 -5.19 22.41 -14.33
N ARG A 56 -6.06 21.56 -14.87
CA ARG A 56 -6.72 21.75 -16.17
C ARG A 56 -8.12 21.15 -16.14
N ASP A 57 -9.09 21.83 -16.75
CA ASP A 57 -10.44 21.30 -16.94
C ASP A 57 -10.47 20.28 -18.08
N LEU A 58 -9.78 19.16 -17.86
CA LEU A 58 -9.64 18.07 -18.82
C LEU A 58 -9.82 16.74 -18.08
N ALA A 59 -10.76 15.94 -18.55
CA ALA A 59 -10.99 14.60 -18.04
C ALA A 59 -10.06 13.58 -18.72
N TYR A 60 -9.75 12.50 -18.02
CA TYR A 60 -9.00 11.38 -18.56
C TYR A 60 -9.58 10.04 -18.11
N ALA A 61 -9.33 9.01 -18.91
CA ALA A 61 -9.61 7.62 -18.56
C ALA A 61 -8.61 6.69 -19.25
N TYR A 62 -8.23 5.61 -18.58
CA TYR A 62 -7.38 4.56 -19.15
C TYR A 62 -7.61 3.23 -18.43
N GLU A 63 -7.22 2.14 -19.10
CA GLU A 63 -7.30 0.78 -18.56
C GLU A 63 -5.90 0.26 -18.26
N LEU A 64 -5.71 -0.32 -17.07
CA LEU A 64 -4.54 -1.11 -16.74
C LEU A 64 -4.85 -2.58 -16.96
N ARG A 65 -4.02 -3.23 -17.77
CA ARG A 65 -4.15 -4.64 -18.13
C ARG A 65 -3.19 -5.50 -17.35
N TRP A 66 -3.62 -6.71 -17.00
CA TRP A 66 -2.81 -7.65 -16.23
C TRP A 66 -2.24 -8.74 -17.13
N TRP A 67 -0.93 -8.96 -17.04
CA TRP A 67 -0.27 -10.07 -17.72
C TRP A 67 1.04 -10.41 -17.00
N GLU A 68 1.26 -11.70 -16.74
CA GLU A 68 2.47 -12.26 -16.10
C GLU A 68 2.93 -11.53 -14.81
N GLY A 69 2.02 -11.29 -13.87
CA GLY A 69 2.41 -10.67 -12.60
C GLY A 69 2.61 -9.15 -12.66
N GLN A 70 2.28 -8.52 -13.79
CA GLN A 70 2.59 -7.12 -14.08
C GLN A 70 1.37 -6.38 -14.62
N LEU A 71 1.18 -5.14 -14.18
CA LEU A 71 0.21 -4.19 -14.74
C LEU A 71 0.82 -3.43 -15.92
N TRP A 72 0.01 -3.19 -16.94
CA TRP A 72 0.42 -2.59 -18.21
C TRP A 72 -0.49 -1.43 -18.58
N SER A 73 0.12 -0.27 -18.87
CA SER A 73 -0.61 0.96 -19.22
C SER A 73 -0.38 1.34 -20.69
N PRO A 74 -1.43 1.71 -21.45
CA PRO A 74 -1.30 2.24 -22.81
C PRO A 74 -0.82 3.70 -22.85
N VAL A 75 -0.91 4.39 -21.72
CA VAL A 75 -0.52 5.80 -21.55
C VAL A 75 0.67 5.95 -20.60
N SER A 76 1.45 7.01 -20.78
CA SER A 76 2.46 7.43 -19.82
C SER A 76 1.79 8.02 -18.60
N LEU A 77 2.19 7.56 -17.41
CA LEU A 77 1.64 7.99 -16.13
C LEU A 77 2.73 8.70 -15.31
N ASP A 78 2.33 9.64 -14.46
CA ASP A 78 3.20 10.18 -13.43
C ASP A 78 3.13 9.36 -12.12
N GLN A 79 3.76 9.87 -11.06
CA GLN A 79 3.80 9.20 -9.76
C GLN A 79 2.45 9.14 -9.04
N SER A 80 1.51 10.00 -9.42
CA SER A 80 0.14 10.06 -8.91
C SER A 80 -0.82 9.18 -9.71
N GLY A 81 -0.36 8.60 -10.83
CA GLY A 81 -1.21 7.85 -11.74
C GLY A 81 -2.01 8.76 -12.69
N GLU A 82 -1.69 10.04 -12.79
CA GLU A 82 -2.27 10.91 -13.82
C GLU A 82 -1.53 10.72 -15.15
N PRO A 83 -2.22 10.78 -16.30
CA PRO A 83 -1.56 10.75 -17.59
C PRO A 83 -0.60 11.92 -17.76
N ARG A 84 0.63 11.61 -18.18
CA ARG A 84 1.71 12.59 -18.31
C ARG A 84 2.06 12.79 -19.78
N GLY A 85 2.00 14.05 -20.21
CA GLY A 85 2.56 14.49 -21.49
C GLY A 85 4.00 14.00 -21.66
N ARG A 86 4.27 13.26 -22.74
CA ARG A 86 5.64 12.88 -23.12
C ARG A 86 6.40 14.06 -23.71
N THR A 87 5.67 15.08 -24.18
CA THR A 87 6.19 16.39 -24.53
C THR A 87 5.64 17.43 -23.55
N SER A 88 6.50 18.36 -23.12
CA SER A 88 6.11 19.40 -22.15
C SER A 88 4.90 20.19 -22.65
N GLY A 89 3.84 20.23 -21.82
CA GLY A 89 2.61 20.97 -22.12
C GLY A 89 1.69 20.33 -23.17
N GLN A 90 1.96 19.10 -23.62
CA GLN A 90 1.18 18.43 -24.66
C GLN A 90 0.38 17.24 -24.10
N ASP A 91 -0.73 16.92 -24.78
CA ASP A 91 -1.62 15.81 -24.41
C ASP A 91 -1.29 14.50 -25.14
N ASN A 92 0.00 14.26 -25.40
CA ASN A 92 0.50 13.07 -26.11
C ASN A 92 0.88 11.94 -25.15
N TRP A 93 -0.10 11.47 -24.37
CA TRP A 93 0.14 10.50 -23.30
C TRP A 93 0.33 9.07 -23.82
N ASP A 94 -0.31 8.74 -24.94
CA ASP A 94 -0.23 7.41 -25.54
C ASP A 94 1.21 7.01 -25.87
N TRP A 95 1.55 5.76 -25.60
CA TRP A 95 2.82 5.20 -26.00
C TRP A 95 2.89 5.03 -27.53
N PRO A 96 3.98 5.48 -28.17
CA PRO A 96 4.13 5.33 -29.61
C PRO A 96 4.51 3.88 -29.94
N ALA A 97 4.18 3.46 -31.17
CA ALA A 97 4.64 2.19 -31.70
C ALA A 97 6.17 2.13 -31.68
N LEU A 98 6.72 0.98 -31.28
CA LEU A 98 8.16 0.76 -31.38
C LEU A 98 8.55 0.63 -32.86
N PRO A 99 9.66 1.26 -33.28
CA PRO A 99 10.16 1.12 -34.64
C PRO A 99 10.83 -0.25 -34.82
N GLU A 100 10.91 -0.72 -36.06
CA GLU A 100 11.69 -1.93 -36.41
C GLU A 100 13.17 -1.78 -36.04
N VAL A 101 13.70 -0.56 -36.15
CA VAL A 101 15.06 -0.20 -35.74
C VAL A 101 15.00 0.94 -34.72
N LEU A 102 15.42 0.65 -33.49
CA LEU A 102 15.55 1.63 -32.41
C LEU A 102 17.02 2.06 -32.27
N ASP A 103 17.33 3.30 -32.62
CA ASP A 103 18.68 3.84 -32.47
C ASP A 103 18.83 4.61 -31.15
N LEU A 104 19.55 4.02 -30.20
CA LEU A 104 19.83 4.63 -28.89
C LEU A 104 21.06 5.53 -28.93
N ARG A 105 21.85 5.53 -30.01
CA ARG A 105 23.16 6.19 -30.07
C ARG A 105 23.00 7.70 -30.10
N GLN A 106 23.37 8.37 -29.01
CA GLN A 106 23.28 9.82 -28.90
C GLN A 106 24.56 10.40 -28.30
N ARG A 107 25.37 11.07 -29.13
CA ARG A 107 26.57 11.85 -28.73
C ARG A 107 27.45 11.15 -27.66
N GLY A 108 27.67 9.83 -27.79
CA GLY A 108 28.49 9.01 -26.89
C GLY A 108 27.76 8.34 -25.72
N ARG A 109 26.43 8.37 -25.71
CA ARG A 109 25.55 7.71 -24.72
C ARG A 109 24.48 6.88 -25.43
N ASN A 110 23.81 6.02 -24.65
CA ASN A 110 22.61 5.31 -25.08
C ASN A 110 21.39 5.94 -24.42
N GLN A 111 20.53 6.60 -25.18
CA GLN A 111 19.32 7.24 -24.65
C GLN A 111 18.23 7.37 -25.71
N CYS A 112 16.98 7.25 -25.27
CA CYS A 112 15.82 7.59 -26.07
C CYS A 112 14.66 8.00 -25.15
N HIS A 113 14.42 9.31 -25.03
CA HIS A 113 13.35 9.86 -24.18
C HIS A 113 11.96 9.40 -24.62
N THR A 114 11.73 9.25 -25.93
CA THR A 114 10.44 8.87 -26.51
C THR A 114 9.92 7.53 -25.99
N TYR A 115 10.83 6.59 -25.74
CA TYR A 115 10.52 5.23 -25.27
C TYR A 115 11.01 5.00 -23.82
N GLU A 116 11.47 6.04 -23.13
CA GLU A 116 12.01 5.97 -21.76
C GLU A 116 13.23 5.06 -21.58
N PHE A 117 14.11 5.00 -22.58
CA PHE A 117 15.43 4.38 -22.41
C PHE A 117 16.43 5.41 -21.90
N PHE A 118 16.97 5.18 -20.70
CA PHE A 118 18.02 5.98 -20.09
C PHE A 118 19.18 5.07 -19.73
N GLY A 119 20.08 4.84 -20.69
CA GLY A 119 21.26 4.03 -20.45
C GLY A 119 22.27 4.74 -19.55
N THR A 120 23.21 3.97 -19.02
CA THR A 120 24.24 4.49 -18.12
C THR A 120 25.13 5.56 -18.79
N PHE A 121 25.51 6.58 -18.01
CA PHE A 121 26.38 7.67 -18.47
C PHE A 121 27.81 7.17 -18.73
N GLY A 122 28.28 7.32 -19.97
CA GLY A 122 29.60 6.83 -20.37
C GLY A 122 29.50 5.36 -20.78
N SER A 123 29.69 5.09 -22.07
CA SER A 123 29.35 3.80 -22.68
C SER A 123 29.99 2.61 -21.93
N ASN A 124 29.17 1.71 -21.37
CA ASN A 124 29.59 0.51 -20.64
C ASN A 124 30.10 -0.61 -21.57
N PRO A 125 30.73 -1.68 -21.04
CA PRO A 125 30.96 -2.92 -21.76
C PRO A 125 29.71 -3.44 -22.48
N ARG A 126 29.92 -4.14 -23.60
CA ARG A 126 28.83 -4.58 -24.49
C ARG A 126 27.75 -5.39 -23.76
N ASP A 127 28.16 -6.35 -22.95
CA ASP A 127 27.30 -7.24 -22.17
C ASP A 127 26.43 -6.47 -21.18
N GLU A 128 26.98 -5.47 -20.49
CA GLU A 128 26.20 -4.61 -19.58
C GLU A 128 25.13 -3.82 -20.34
N VAL A 129 25.47 -3.23 -21.50
CA VAL A 129 24.51 -2.50 -22.33
C VAL A 129 23.43 -3.43 -22.88
N GLU A 130 23.77 -4.63 -23.32
CA GLU A 130 22.80 -5.62 -23.79
C GLU A 130 21.84 -6.05 -22.67
N VAL A 131 22.31 -6.19 -21.42
CA VAL A 131 21.44 -6.44 -20.25
C VAL A 131 20.45 -5.30 -20.04
N GLU A 132 20.88 -4.04 -20.11
CA GLU A 132 19.99 -2.87 -20.03
C GLU A 132 18.93 -2.87 -21.15
N ILE A 133 19.33 -3.22 -22.38
CA ILE A 133 18.42 -3.30 -23.54
C ILE A 133 17.40 -4.44 -23.38
N HIS A 134 17.81 -5.61 -22.89
CA HIS A 134 16.89 -6.70 -22.59
C HIS A 134 15.92 -6.35 -21.45
N ALA A 135 16.40 -5.64 -20.41
CA ALA A 135 15.54 -5.16 -19.33
C ALA A 135 14.53 -4.11 -19.84
N PHE A 136 14.95 -3.23 -20.75
CA PHE A 136 14.06 -2.30 -21.45
C PHE A 136 12.97 -3.05 -22.24
N ALA A 137 13.36 -4.04 -23.06
CA ALA A 137 12.42 -4.82 -23.86
C ALA A 137 11.35 -5.50 -23.00
N LYS A 138 11.73 -6.06 -21.85
CA LYS A 138 10.81 -6.67 -20.87
C LYS A 138 9.80 -5.70 -20.25
N ARG A 139 10.00 -4.39 -20.37
CA ARG A 139 9.06 -3.36 -19.90
C ARG A 139 8.11 -2.86 -20.99
N HIS A 140 8.10 -3.52 -22.15
CA HIS A 140 7.32 -3.16 -23.32
C HIS A 140 6.52 -4.36 -23.81
N ILE A 141 5.25 -4.14 -24.12
CA ILE A 141 4.40 -5.10 -24.83
C ILE A 141 3.51 -4.37 -25.83
N VAL A 142 2.87 -5.12 -26.71
CA VAL A 142 1.82 -4.66 -27.62
C VAL A 142 0.58 -5.51 -27.39
N ILE A 143 -0.56 -4.89 -27.07
CA ILE A 143 -1.84 -5.58 -26.90
C ILE A 143 -2.78 -5.07 -27.99
N ASP A 144 -3.27 -5.95 -28.87
CA ASP A 144 -4.13 -5.58 -30.02
C ASP A 144 -3.58 -4.41 -30.86
N GLY A 145 -2.27 -4.40 -31.07
CA GLY A 145 -1.57 -3.33 -31.80
C GLY A 145 -1.30 -2.05 -31.00
N ILE A 146 -1.78 -1.97 -29.76
CA ILE A 146 -1.59 -0.81 -28.87
C ILE A 146 -0.36 -1.03 -27.99
N PRO A 147 0.65 -0.14 -28.03
CA PRO A 147 1.82 -0.23 -27.17
C PRO A 147 1.47 0.01 -25.71
N HIS A 148 2.01 -0.81 -24.81
CA HIS A 148 1.87 -0.64 -23.36
C HIS A 148 3.23 -0.63 -22.67
N ARG A 149 3.28 -0.06 -21.46
CA ARG A 149 4.44 -0.10 -20.56
C ARG A 149 4.10 -0.68 -19.20
N ALA A 150 5.06 -1.38 -18.62
CA ALA A 150 4.96 -1.89 -17.27
C ALA A 150 4.84 -0.72 -16.27
N VAL A 151 3.81 -0.77 -15.43
CA VAL A 151 3.55 0.23 -14.37
C VAL A 151 3.42 -0.45 -13.01
N HIS A 152 3.80 0.26 -11.97
CA HIS A 152 3.63 -0.27 -10.61
C HIS A 152 2.17 -0.21 -10.17
N GLU A 153 1.80 -1.07 -9.22
CA GLU A 153 0.47 -1.08 -8.62
C GLU A 153 0.13 0.29 -8.00
N PRO A 154 -0.91 1.00 -8.46
CA PRO A 154 -1.38 2.21 -7.80
C PRO A 154 -1.88 1.89 -6.39
N ARG A 155 -1.73 2.83 -5.46
CA ARG A 155 -2.11 2.68 -4.05
C ARG A 155 -2.41 4.03 -3.43
N TYR A 156 -3.00 4.05 -2.24
CA TYR A 156 -3.19 5.27 -1.46
C TYR A 156 -2.05 5.45 -0.46
N VAL A 157 -1.64 6.69 -0.24
CA VAL A 157 -0.71 7.08 0.82
C VAL A 157 -1.32 8.17 1.69
N VAL A 158 -1.25 7.98 3.01
CA VAL A 158 -1.60 9.00 3.99
C VAL A 158 -0.34 9.79 4.34
N MET A 159 -0.34 11.07 4.03
CA MET A 159 0.83 11.94 4.21
C MET A 159 0.45 13.19 4.99
N THR A 160 1.37 13.66 5.82
CA THR A 160 1.24 14.89 6.60
C THR A 160 2.26 15.90 6.11
N PHE A 161 1.86 17.16 6.02
CA PHE A 161 2.72 18.26 5.65
C PHE A 161 2.80 19.29 6.78
N GLY A 162 3.98 19.89 6.95
CA GLY A 162 4.21 20.93 7.93
C GLY A 162 3.92 20.52 9.38
N LEU A 163 3.63 21.52 10.23
CA LEU A 163 3.66 21.41 11.68
C LEU A 163 2.33 20.96 12.32
N GLY A 164 1.26 20.83 11.53
CA GLY A 164 -0.08 20.55 12.04
C GLY A 164 -0.85 21.84 12.37
N ALA A 165 -1.99 21.73 13.05
CA ALA A 165 -2.91 22.83 13.34
C ALA A 165 -3.29 23.64 12.09
N ASN A 166 -3.46 22.97 10.95
CA ASN A 166 -3.69 23.55 9.61
C ASN A 166 -2.47 24.22 8.96
N HIS A 167 -1.26 24.05 9.49
CA HIS A 167 -0.01 24.46 8.84
C HIS A 167 0.58 23.29 8.03
N GLY A 168 0.05 23.08 6.82
CA GLY A 168 0.44 22.04 5.86
C GLY A 168 -0.58 20.91 5.71
N GLY A 169 -1.18 20.47 6.81
CA GLY A 169 -2.33 19.56 6.81
C GLY A 169 -2.01 18.07 6.67
N THR A 170 -3.07 17.27 6.59
CA THR A 170 -3.05 15.83 6.33
C THR A 170 -3.79 15.55 5.02
N ALA A 171 -3.33 14.60 4.21
CA ALA A 171 -3.92 14.25 2.92
C ALA A 171 -3.89 12.74 2.65
N VAL A 172 -4.87 12.27 1.87
CA VAL A 172 -4.85 10.95 1.21
C VAL A 172 -4.58 11.17 -0.26
N MET A 173 -3.47 10.63 -0.75
CA MET A 173 -2.98 10.87 -2.11
C MET A 173 -2.76 9.55 -2.85
N PRO A 174 -2.83 9.53 -4.18
CA PRO A 174 -2.40 8.36 -4.94
C PRO A 174 -0.86 8.28 -4.96
N ALA A 175 -0.35 7.06 -5.03
CA ALA A 175 1.07 6.77 -5.24
C ALA A 175 1.24 5.50 -6.08
N THR A 176 2.34 5.42 -6.81
CA THR A 176 2.72 4.21 -7.56
C THR A 176 3.98 3.54 -7.01
N TYR A 177 4.60 4.08 -5.96
CA TYR A 177 5.81 3.53 -5.36
C TYR A 177 5.83 3.72 -3.83
N PHE A 178 6.71 2.98 -3.16
CA PHE A 178 6.96 3.16 -1.72
C PHE A 178 8.12 4.14 -1.53
N ASN A 179 7.83 5.30 -0.96
CA ASN A 179 8.86 6.20 -0.46
C ASN A 179 9.35 5.69 0.90
N THR A 180 10.64 5.34 0.98
CA THR A 180 11.27 4.78 2.18
C THR A 180 11.32 5.73 3.37
N ASN A 181 11.12 7.04 3.15
CA ASN A 181 10.99 8.03 4.22
C ASN A 181 9.60 8.03 4.87
N ILE A 182 8.63 7.31 4.30
CA ILE A 182 7.27 7.19 4.80
C ILE A 182 7.07 5.77 5.33
N LYS A 183 6.49 5.64 6.53
CA LYS A 183 6.22 4.34 7.14
C LYS A 183 5.27 3.51 6.26
N SER A 184 5.50 2.20 6.20
CA SER A 184 4.64 1.26 5.46
C SER A 184 3.17 1.30 5.89
N GLU A 185 2.91 1.58 7.18
CA GLU A 185 1.57 1.77 7.77
C GLU A 185 0.76 2.92 7.17
N ASN A 186 1.39 3.82 6.41
CA ASN A 186 0.71 4.91 5.73
C ASN A 186 0.25 4.54 4.31
N TYR A 187 0.62 3.36 3.79
CA TYR A 187 0.24 2.92 2.45
C TYR A 187 -0.90 1.91 2.51
N PHE A 188 -1.89 2.11 1.64
CA PHE A 188 -3.11 1.31 1.58
C PHE A 188 -3.34 0.86 0.14
N GLY A 189 -3.72 -0.40 -0.06
CA GLY A 189 -4.05 -0.93 -1.39
C GLY A 189 -5.29 -0.26 -1.98
N LEU A 190 -5.53 -0.46 -3.28
CA LEU A 190 -6.71 0.13 -3.94
C LEU A 190 -8.05 -0.31 -3.34
N LEU A 191 -8.10 -1.48 -2.71
CA LEU A 191 -9.29 -2.01 -2.04
C LEU A 191 -9.50 -1.43 -0.62
N GLU A 192 -8.62 -0.54 -0.16
CA GLU A 192 -8.55 -0.08 1.23
C GLU A 192 -8.79 1.44 1.36
N LEU A 193 -9.49 2.08 0.40
CA LEU A 193 -9.71 3.54 0.40
C LEU A 193 -10.38 4.04 1.69
N GLU A 194 -11.46 3.39 2.13
CA GLU A 194 -12.17 3.75 3.36
C GLU A 194 -11.27 3.62 4.60
N ALA A 195 -10.42 2.60 4.64
CA ALA A 195 -9.45 2.42 5.72
C ALA A 195 -8.39 3.55 5.70
N ALA A 196 -7.93 3.97 4.52
CA ALA A 196 -7.01 5.08 4.35
C ALA A 196 -7.65 6.41 4.83
N LEU A 197 -8.90 6.69 4.45
CA LEU A 197 -9.64 7.89 4.85
C LEU A 197 -9.89 7.92 6.37
N SER A 198 -10.28 6.79 6.97
CA SER A 198 -10.45 6.67 8.41
C SER A 198 -9.14 6.89 9.16
N TYR A 199 -8.04 6.29 8.69
CA TYR A 199 -6.72 6.46 9.28
C TYR A 199 -6.23 7.92 9.17
N ALA A 200 -6.39 8.54 8.00
CA ALA A 200 -6.06 9.94 7.78
C ALA A 200 -6.87 10.87 8.67
N THR A 201 -8.16 10.58 8.88
CA THR A 201 -9.03 11.36 9.78
C THR A 201 -8.48 11.39 11.19
N LYS A 202 -8.11 10.21 11.73
CA LYS A 202 -7.51 10.11 13.08
C LYS A 202 -6.22 10.93 13.19
N ILE A 203 -5.37 10.90 12.16
CA ILE A 203 -4.14 11.69 12.12
C ILE A 203 -4.44 13.19 12.08
N ALA A 204 -5.36 13.61 11.22
CA ALA A 204 -5.75 15.01 11.07
C ALA A 204 -6.31 15.57 12.38
N GLU A 205 -7.21 14.84 13.06
CA GLU A 205 -7.76 15.21 14.36
C GLU A 205 -6.67 15.35 15.42
N ALA A 206 -5.77 14.36 15.53
CA ALA A 206 -4.66 14.39 16.50
C ALA A 206 -3.69 15.57 16.26
N ARG A 207 -3.56 16.01 15.01
CA ARG A 207 -2.72 17.15 14.62
C ARG A 207 -3.45 18.50 14.70
N GLY A 208 -4.77 18.53 14.91
CA GLY A 208 -5.58 19.74 14.82
C GLY A 208 -5.77 20.28 13.39
N ASP A 209 -5.61 19.43 12.37
CA ASP A 209 -5.82 19.77 10.96
C ASP A 209 -7.31 19.77 10.60
N THR A 210 -8.07 20.69 11.20
CA THR A 210 -9.53 20.73 11.12
C THR A 210 -10.11 21.20 9.78
N LYS A 211 -9.33 21.88 8.92
CA LYS A 211 -9.82 22.44 7.65
C LYS A 211 -10.05 21.39 6.55
N ASN A 212 -9.43 20.22 6.68
CA ASN A 212 -9.51 19.15 5.68
C ASN A 212 -10.44 18.01 6.12
N LEU A 213 -11.20 18.23 7.21
CA LEU A 213 -12.18 17.26 7.72
C LEU A 213 -13.57 17.53 7.11
N PRO A 214 -14.35 16.49 6.76
CA PRO A 214 -13.93 15.08 6.71
C PRO A 214 -12.87 14.85 5.64
N MET A 215 -11.96 13.90 5.89
CA MET A 215 -10.90 13.59 4.93
C MET A 215 -11.50 13.14 3.60
N GLN A 216 -10.92 13.64 2.51
CA GLN A 216 -11.28 13.29 1.15
C GLN A 216 -10.06 12.80 0.40
N TYR A 217 -10.30 11.95 -0.58
CA TYR A 217 -9.32 11.55 -1.56
C TYR A 217 -9.47 12.41 -2.81
N THR A 218 -8.36 12.97 -3.27
CA THR A 218 -8.29 13.76 -4.51
C THR A 218 -7.22 13.15 -5.40
N GLY A 219 -7.66 12.44 -6.44
CA GLY A 219 -6.81 11.72 -7.37
C GLY A 219 -7.65 10.90 -8.35
N PRO A 220 -7.01 10.04 -9.18
CA PRO A 220 -7.74 9.16 -10.08
C PRO A 220 -8.72 8.25 -9.31
N ASN A 221 -9.95 8.15 -9.79
CA ASN A 221 -10.89 7.12 -9.38
C ASN A 221 -10.48 5.78 -9.98
N TYR A 222 -10.31 4.76 -9.13
CA TYR A 222 -9.91 3.41 -9.54
C TYR A 222 -11.07 2.43 -9.34
N GLU A 223 -11.55 1.85 -10.44
CA GLU A 223 -12.44 0.70 -10.44
C GLU A 223 -11.60 -0.57 -10.59
N VAL A 224 -11.54 -1.38 -9.53
CA VAL A 224 -10.80 -2.65 -9.54
C VAL A 224 -11.71 -3.76 -10.05
N VAL A 225 -11.41 -4.28 -11.24
CA VAL A 225 -12.15 -5.37 -11.88
C VAL A 225 -11.62 -6.73 -11.45
N MET A 226 -10.31 -6.82 -11.17
CA MET A 226 -9.62 -8.02 -10.71
C MET A 226 -9.00 -7.79 -9.32
N PRO A 227 -9.75 -7.96 -8.21
CA PRO A 227 -9.26 -7.70 -6.85
C PRO A 227 -8.02 -8.52 -6.47
N GLU A 228 -7.86 -9.71 -7.04
CA GLU A 228 -6.74 -10.63 -6.80
C GLU A 228 -5.39 -10.11 -7.29
N VAL A 229 -5.37 -9.14 -8.22
CA VAL A 229 -4.12 -8.54 -8.72
C VAL A 229 -3.60 -7.40 -7.84
N VAL A 230 -4.43 -6.90 -6.92
CA VAL A 230 -4.03 -5.86 -5.95
C VAL A 230 -3.27 -6.57 -4.84
N ALA A 231 -1.96 -6.40 -4.77
CA ALA A 231 -1.09 -7.07 -3.79
C ALA A 231 -0.76 -6.19 -2.58
N VAL A 232 -0.81 -4.86 -2.71
CA VAL A 232 -0.54 -3.96 -1.59
C VAL A 232 -1.64 -4.09 -0.54
N ARG A 233 -1.24 -4.36 0.70
CA ARG A 233 -2.11 -4.41 1.87
C ARG A 233 -1.50 -3.61 3.00
N ASN A 234 -2.30 -2.77 3.62
CA ASN A 234 -1.85 -2.02 4.78
C ASN A 234 -1.64 -2.98 5.97
N PRO A 235 -0.48 -2.95 6.65
CA PRO A 235 -0.22 -3.85 7.78
C PRO A 235 -1.15 -3.61 8.98
N LEU A 236 -1.65 -2.39 9.18
CA LEU A 236 -2.65 -2.11 10.22
C LEU A 236 -4.03 -2.61 9.83
N ALA A 237 -4.40 -2.50 8.55
CA ALA A 237 -5.64 -3.08 8.04
C ALA A 237 -5.64 -4.62 8.17
N LEU A 238 -4.54 -5.27 7.82
CA LEU A 238 -4.34 -6.70 8.03
C LEU A 238 -4.44 -7.07 9.51
N LYS A 239 -3.74 -6.37 10.41
CA LYS A 239 -3.83 -6.61 11.86
C LYS A 239 -5.24 -6.41 12.41
N ALA A 240 -5.95 -5.37 11.96
CA ALA A 240 -7.34 -5.13 12.36
C ALA A 240 -8.25 -6.30 11.92
N GLN A 241 -8.00 -6.85 10.73
CA GLN A 241 -8.69 -8.01 10.17
C GLN A 241 -8.26 -9.36 10.78
N THR A 242 -7.09 -9.43 11.44
CA THR A 242 -6.58 -10.72 11.94
C THR A 242 -7.39 -11.11 13.18
N LYS A 243 -8.29 -12.10 13.00
CA LYS A 243 -9.08 -12.68 14.10
C LYS A 243 -8.25 -13.60 14.98
N ILE A 244 -7.17 -14.20 14.47
CA ILE A 244 -6.28 -15.09 15.24
C ILE A 244 -5.09 -14.29 15.77
N CYS A 245 -4.80 -14.42 17.06
CA CYS A 245 -3.74 -13.75 17.81
C CYS A 245 -2.82 -14.80 18.46
N GLU A 246 -1.55 -14.48 18.71
CA GLU A 246 -0.59 -15.43 19.31
C GLU A 246 -0.73 -15.54 20.84
N PHE A 247 -0.15 -16.60 21.41
CA PHE A 247 -0.05 -16.74 22.86
C PHE A 247 0.74 -15.57 23.48
N GLY A 248 0.12 -14.89 24.46
CA GLY A 248 0.70 -13.70 25.11
C GLY A 248 0.04 -12.37 24.74
N THR A 249 -0.81 -12.31 23.71
CA THR A 249 -1.56 -11.09 23.36
C THR A 249 -2.88 -10.93 24.14
N ALA A 250 -3.22 -11.88 25.02
CA ALA A 250 -4.45 -11.82 25.81
C ALA A 250 -4.59 -10.52 26.64
N PRO A 251 -3.53 -9.96 27.26
CA PRO A 251 -3.60 -8.66 27.91
C PRO A 251 -3.96 -7.54 26.94
N GLU A 252 -3.41 -7.53 25.72
CA GLU A 252 -3.73 -6.53 24.70
C GLU A 252 -5.20 -6.62 24.25
N GLN A 253 -5.71 -7.84 24.05
CA GLN A 253 -7.11 -8.05 23.70
C GLN A 253 -8.07 -7.63 24.82
N ALA A 254 -7.69 -7.85 26.08
CA ALA A 254 -8.44 -7.35 27.23
C ALA A 254 -8.47 -5.81 27.24
N LEU A 255 -7.35 -5.15 26.95
CA LEU A 255 -7.29 -3.69 26.81
C LEU A 255 -8.14 -3.17 25.64
N ALA A 256 -8.35 -3.98 24.60
CA ALA A 256 -9.27 -3.70 23.50
C ALA A 256 -10.75 -4.03 23.80
N GLY A 257 -11.06 -4.49 25.03
CA GLY A 257 -12.43 -4.73 25.50
C GLY A 257 -12.96 -6.13 25.19
N TYR A 258 -12.08 -7.08 24.87
CA TYR A 258 -12.45 -8.49 24.70
C TYR A 258 -12.27 -9.26 26.01
N LYS A 259 -13.12 -10.25 26.25
CA LYS A 259 -13.01 -11.16 27.40
C LYS A 259 -13.03 -12.59 26.89
N PHE A 260 -12.17 -13.41 27.47
CA PHE A 260 -12.21 -14.85 27.25
C PHE A 260 -13.61 -15.43 27.60
N GLU A 261 -14.16 -16.23 26.70
CA GLU A 261 -15.47 -16.87 26.85
C GLU A 261 -15.35 -18.39 26.85
N SER A 262 -14.61 -18.96 25.89
CA SER A 262 -14.51 -20.40 25.70
C SER A 262 -13.22 -20.79 24.99
N THR A 263 -12.90 -22.08 24.94
CA THR A 263 -11.93 -22.61 23.98
C THR A 263 -12.62 -23.43 22.91
N VAL A 264 -12.02 -23.46 21.71
CA VAL A 264 -12.39 -24.38 20.63
C VAL A 264 -11.14 -25.09 20.14
N VAL A 265 -11.29 -26.32 19.66
CA VAL A 265 -10.18 -27.07 19.06
C VAL A 265 -10.48 -27.26 17.58
N GLU A 266 -9.73 -26.58 16.74
CA GLU A 266 -9.91 -26.65 15.29
C GLU A 266 -8.61 -26.41 14.53
N THR A 267 -8.68 -26.54 13.21
CA THR A 267 -7.71 -25.91 12.29
C THR A 267 -7.88 -24.39 12.30
N GLU A 268 -6.90 -23.62 11.79
CA GLU A 268 -7.05 -22.16 11.69
C GLU A 268 -8.22 -21.77 10.80
N GLU A 269 -8.36 -22.43 9.64
CA GLU A 269 -9.44 -22.22 8.71
C GLU A 269 -10.79 -22.59 9.34
N GLY A 270 -10.84 -23.71 10.07
CA GLY A 270 -12.05 -24.15 10.78
C GLY A 270 -12.48 -23.17 11.88
N ALA A 271 -11.53 -22.66 12.66
CA ALA A 271 -11.80 -21.69 13.71
C ALA A 271 -12.29 -20.35 13.13
N LEU A 272 -11.69 -19.88 12.02
CA LEU A 272 -12.15 -18.67 11.34
C LEU A 272 -13.58 -18.82 10.79
N ALA A 273 -13.89 -19.96 10.17
CA ALA A 273 -15.23 -20.25 9.64
C ALA A 273 -16.30 -20.32 10.75
N LEU A 274 -16.02 -20.98 11.88
CA LEU A 274 -16.93 -21.07 13.04
C LEU A 274 -17.36 -19.70 13.60
N TYR A 275 -16.49 -18.71 13.46
CA TYR A 275 -16.68 -17.36 13.97
C TYR A 275 -16.76 -16.30 12.87
N GLU A 276 -17.07 -16.70 11.64
CA GLU A 276 -17.38 -15.78 10.57
C GLU A 276 -18.53 -14.85 10.95
N GLY A 277 -18.43 -13.56 10.60
CA GLY A 277 -19.42 -12.54 10.97
C GLY A 277 -19.51 -12.18 12.46
N LYS A 278 -18.80 -12.87 13.36
CA LYS A 278 -18.79 -12.57 14.80
C LYS A 278 -17.62 -11.66 15.19
N ASP A 279 -17.87 -10.72 16.11
CA ASP A 279 -16.86 -9.82 16.69
C ASP A 279 -16.10 -10.54 17.82
N VAL A 280 -15.19 -11.43 17.42
CA VAL A 280 -14.35 -12.23 18.32
C VAL A 280 -12.87 -12.14 17.95
N ARG A 281 -12.02 -12.42 18.93
CA ARG A 281 -10.58 -12.67 18.76
C ARG A 281 -10.28 -14.09 19.23
N LEU A 282 -9.44 -14.81 18.48
CA LEU A 282 -9.04 -16.19 18.73
C LEU A 282 -7.57 -16.16 19.18
N ILE A 283 -7.25 -16.58 20.39
CA ILE A 283 -5.87 -16.70 20.86
C ILE A 283 -5.37 -18.10 20.55
N ARG A 284 -4.33 -18.23 19.73
CA ARG A 284 -3.67 -19.50 19.41
C ARG A 284 -3.00 -20.07 20.66
N GLY A 285 -3.42 -21.26 21.05
CA GLY A 285 -2.85 -22.08 22.12
C GLY A 285 -1.92 -23.16 21.57
N ALA A 286 -1.85 -24.31 22.24
CA ALA A 286 -1.00 -25.42 21.84
C ALA A 286 -1.67 -26.31 20.78
N GLU A 287 -0.86 -26.97 19.95
CA GLU A 287 -1.31 -28.07 19.10
C GLU A 287 -1.77 -29.26 19.96
N LEU A 288 -2.89 -29.88 19.57
CA LEU A 288 -3.45 -30.98 20.34
C LEU A 288 -2.74 -32.30 20.00
N PHE A 289 -2.13 -32.92 21.01
CA PHE A 289 -1.50 -34.22 20.87
C PHE A 289 -2.51 -35.28 20.40
N GLY A 290 -2.21 -35.97 19.29
CA GLY A 290 -3.08 -37.01 18.72
C GLY A 290 -4.14 -36.52 17.73
N ALA A 291 -4.19 -35.21 17.41
CA ALA A 291 -5.07 -34.65 16.38
C ALA A 291 -4.26 -33.75 15.43
N PRO A 292 -3.68 -34.31 14.35
CA PRO A 292 -2.81 -33.57 13.43
C PRO A 292 -3.47 -32.30 12.88
N GLY A 293 -2.81 -31.15 13.03
CA GLY A 293 -3.26 -29.85 12.53
C GLY A 293 -4.38 -29.18 13.34
N LYS A 294 -4.85 -29.79 14.44
CA LYS A 294 -5.82 -29.16 15.34
C LYS A 294 -5.10 -28.43 16.48
N ILE A 295 -5.50 -27.19 16.70
CA ILE A 295 -4.94 -26.24 17.66
C ILE A 295 -6.07 -25.82 18.62
N GLU A 296 -5.74 -25.63 19.89
CA GLU A 296 -6.65 -24.98 20.83
C GLU A 296 -6.66 -23.47 20.59
N PHE A 297 -7.85 -22.89 20.38
CA PHE A 297 -8.05 -21.44 20.31
C PHE A 297 -8.85 -20.96 21.51
N GLY A 298 -8.30 -19.98 22.24
CA GLY A 298 -9.05 -19.21 23.21
C GLY A 298 -9.94 -18.17 22.52
N VAL A 299 -11.26 -18.31 22.63
CA VAL A 299 -12.23 -17.41 22.04
C VAL A 299 -12.49 -16.26 22.99
N MET A 300 -12.13 -15.05 22.57
CA MET A 300 -12.45 -13.82 23.28
C MET A 300 -13.54 -13.05 22.56
N VAL A 301 -14.58 -12.69 23.30
CA VAL A 301 -15.72 -11.92 22.79
C VAL A 301 -15.67 -10.49 23.26
N ARG A 302 -16.08 -9.56 22.40
CA ARG A 302 -16.16 -8.15 22.77
C ARG A 302 -17.23 -7.95 23.83
N GLN A 303 -16.84 -7.43 25.00
CA GLN A 303 -17.79 -7.17 26.08
C GLN A 303 -18.78 -6.09 25.65
N PRO A 304 -20.11 -6.24 25.82
CA PRO A 304 -21.07 -5.24 25.37
C PRO A 304 -20.96 -3.92 26.16
N ILE A 305 -21.38 -2.81 25.54
CA ILE A 305 -21.55 -1.54 26.27
C ILE A 305 -22.74 -1.71 27.19
N ARG A 306 -22.57 -1.35 28.46
CA ARG A 306 -23.62 -1.41 29.47
C ARG A 306 -23.70 -0.08 30.20
N ARG A 307 -24.91 0.21 30.70
CA ARG A 307 -25.11 1.24 31.71
C ARG A 307 -24.54 0.73 33.03
N MET A 308 -23.68 1.53 33.65
CA MET A 308 -22.95 1.22 34.88
C MET A 308 -23.00 2.40 35.86
N LEU A 309 -22.60 2.18 37.11
CA LEU A 309 -22.41 3.23 38.11
C LEU A 309 -20.92 3.59 38.23
N CYS A 310 -20.64 4.88 38.42
CA CYS A 310 -19.30 5.38 38.63
C CYS A 310 -18.79 4.92 40.00
N SER A 311 -17.66 4.21 40.04
CA SER A 311 -17.01 3.79 41.29
C SER A 311 -16.50 4.96 42.13
N CYS A 312 -16.40 6.16 41.55
CA CYS A 312 -15.92 7.36 42.26
C CYS A 312 -17.06 8.20 42.83
N CYS A 313 -18.05 8.59 42.02
CA CYS A 313 -19.13 9.50 42.46
C CYS A 313 -20.52 8.86 42.55
N GLY A 314 -20.67 7.58 42.18
CA GLY A 314 -21.97 6.90 42.12
C GLY A 314 -22.86 7.32 40.93
N GLY A 315 -22.43 8.30 40.12
CA GLY A 315 -23.17 8.75 38.93
C GLY A 315 -23.29 7.68 37.86
N VAL A 316 -24.28 7.80 36.97
CA VAL A 316 -24.48 6.86 35.86
C VAL A 316 -23.41 7.09 34.78
N THR A 317 -22.87 6.00 34.24
CA THR A 317 -21.93 6.00 33.10
C THR A 317 -22.27 4.88 32.12
N SER A 318 -21.67 4.93 30.93
CA SER A 318 -21.74 3.86 29.93
C SER A 318 -20.33 3.39 29.60
N GLY A 319 -20.17 2.08 29.43
CA GLY A 319 -18.87 1.50 29.11
C GLY A 319 -18.87 -0.03 29.11
N ARG A 320 -17.68 -0.61 29.00
CA ARG A 320 -17.48 -2.07 29.03
C ARG A 320 -16.85 -2.46 30.36
N GLN A 321 -17.29 -3.59 30.93
CA GLN A 321 -16.84 -4.05 32.24
C GLN A 321 -15.33 -4.28 32.26
N TRP A 322 -14.62 -3.62 33.17
CA TRP A 322 -13.22 -3.91 33.45
C TRP A 322 -13.10 -4.99 34.54
N HIS A 323 -12.14 -5.91 34.39
CA HIS A 323 -12.00 -7.05 35.30
C HIS A 323 -11.64 -6.64 36.74
N ASN A 324 -11.00 -5.47 36.90
CA ASN A 324 -10.60 -4.92 38.19
C ASN A 324 -11.68 -3.99 38.79
N ARG A 325 -12.94 -4.16 38.37
CA ARG A 325 -14.10 -3.41 38.86
C ARG A 325 -15.22 -4.37 39.22
N ASP A 326 -15.98 -4.00 40.23
CA ASP A 326 -17.22 -4.69 40.56
C ASP A 326 -18.17 -4.69 39.36
N THR A 327 -18.94 -5.76 39.23
CA THR A 327 -19.86 -5.91 38.11
C THR A 327 -20.92 -4.81 38.14
N GLY A 328 -21.09 -4.10 37.02
CA GLY A 328 -22.01 -2.97 36.92
C GLY A 328 -21.40 -1.63 37.35
N TYR A 329 -20.10 -1.61 37.66
CA TYR A 329 -19.37 -0.39 38.01
C TYR A 329 -18.27 -0.06 37.00
N GLY A 330 -18.09 1.23 36.73
CA GLY A 330 -17.06 1.78 35.84
C GLY A 330 -16.65 3.18 36.28
N LEU A 331 -16.04 3.98 35.39
CA LEU A 331 -15.70 5.37 35.66
C LEU A 331 -16.50 6.30 34.74
N CYS A 332 -17.01 7.41 35.27
CA CYS A 332 -17.68 8.43 34.46
C CYS A 332 -16.69 9.45 33.90
N VAL A 333 -17.10 10.16 32.85
CA VAL A 333 -16.31 11.18 32.15
C VAL A 333 -15.92 12.35 33.06
N SER A 334 -16.67 12.64 34.12
CA SER A 334 -16.28 13.70 35.08
C SER A 334 -15.22 13.22 36.08
N CYS A 335 -15.25 11.94 36.47
CA CYS A 335 -14.31 11.40 37.46
C CYS A 335 -13.00 10.90 36.83
N ILE A 336 -13.00 10.58 35.53
CA ILE A 336 -11.81 10.08 34.83
C ILE A 336 -10.62 11.03 34.95
N ASP A 337 -10.81 12.32 34.66
CA ASP A 337 -9.72 13.30 34.66
C ASP A 337 -9.20 13.54 36.08
N PHE A 338 -10.08 13.45 37.08
CA PHE A 338 -9.70 13.53 38.49
C PHE A 338 -8.87 12.32 38.93
N CYS A 339 -9.32 11.10 38.60
CA CYS A 339 -8.60 9.88 38.94
C CYS A 339 -7.26 9.77 38.19
N HIS A 340 -7.19 10.23 36.93
CA HIS A 340 -5.98 10.20 36.13
C HIS A 340 -4.89 11.15 36.63
N ARG A 341 -5.25 12.31 37.21
CA ARG A 341 -4.27 13.28 37.75
C ARG A 341 -3.48 12.75 38.95
N ASN A 342 -4.03 11.77 39.67
CA ASN A 342 -3.48 11.27 40.93
C ASN A 342 -2.78 9.91 40.78
N GLU A 343 -2.65 9.39 39.56
CA GLU A 343 -2.09 8.07 39.29
C GLU A 343 -1.14 8.12 38.08
N THR A 344 -0.19 7.18 38.00
CA THR A 344 0.58 7.01 36.76
C THR A 344 -0.31 6.40 35.67
N PRO A 345 -0.03 6.63 34.38
CA PRO A 345 -0.83 6.04 33.29
C PRO A 345 -0.98 4.51 33.39
N GLU A 346 0.08 3.80 33.76
CA GLU A 346 0.10 2.33 33.87
C GLU A 346 -0.77 1.86 35.04
N ARG A 347 -0.68 2.55 36.18
CA ARG A 347 -1.48 2.24 37.36
C ARG A 347 -2.95 2.60 37.11
N PHE A 348 -3.22 3.73 36.49
CA PHE A 348 -4.57 4.13 36.10
C PHE A 348 -5.21 3.09 35.17
N GLN A 349 -4.50 2.65 34.14
CA GLN A 349 -4.99 1.63 33.21
C GLN A 349 -5.28 0.29 33.92
N SER A 350 -4.37 -0.18 34.78
CA SER A 350 -4.60 -1.44 35.51
C SER A 350 -5.80 -1.35 36.46
N LEU A 351 -6.06 -0.18 37.03
CA LEU A 351 -7.18 0.06 37.92
C LEU A 351 -8.50 0.21 37.16
N TYR A 352 -8.57 1.03 36.12
CA TYR A 352 -9.83 1.50 35.55
C TYR A 352 -10.08 1.02 34.11
N GLY A 353 -9.06 0.49 33.44
CA GLY A 353 -9.11 0.11 32.02
C GLY A 353 -8.68 1.26 31.09
N VAL A 354 -9.13 1.19 29.84
CA VAL A 354 -8.72 2.10 28.75
C VAL A 354 -9.85 3.05 28.35
N ARG A 355 -9.54 4.34 28.17
CA ARG A 355 -10.48 5.38 27.69
C ARG A 355 -10.96 5.06 26.28
N GLY A 356 -12.26 5.25 26.01
CA GLY A 356 -12.88 4.90 24.74
C GLY A 356 -13.18 3.41 24.57
N VAL A 357 -12.73 2.56 25.49
CA VAL A 357 -13.02 1.11 25.49
C VAL A 357 -13.87 0.71 26.69
N HIS A 358 -13.42 1.05 27.90
CA HIS A 358 -14.03 0.64 29.15
C HIS A 358 -14.88 1.74 29.79
N PHE A 359 -14.50 2.99 29.55
CA PHE A 359 -15.20 4.19 30.01
C PHE A 359 -15.05 5.28 28.95
N ASP A 360 -15.91 6.29 29.01
CA ASP A 360 -16.00 7.34 27.98
C ASP A 360 -16.19 6.73 26.58
N VAL A 361 -17.07 5.73 26.50
CA VAL A 361 -17.39 5.04 25.25
C VAL A 361 -18.54 5.80 24.59
N PRO A 362 -18.44 6.16 23.29
CA PRO A 362 -19.54 6.78 22.57
C PRO A 362 -20.80 5.91 22.67
N SER A 363 -21.95 6.52 22.89
CA SER A 363 -23.24 5.84 22.73
C SER A 363 -23.38 5.42 21.27
N GLU A 364 -23.56 4.11 21.04
CA GLU A 364 -23.89 3.54 19.73
C GLU A 364 -25.21 4.08 19.17
#